data_AF-Q28QI0-F1
#
_entry.id   AF-Q28QI0-F1
#
_cell.length_a   1.000
_cell.length_b   1.000
_cell.length_c   1.000
_cell.angle_alpha   90.00
_cell.angle_beta   90.00
_cell.angle_gamma   90.00
#
_symmetry.space_group_name_H-M   'P 1'
#
loop_
_entity.id
_entity.type
_entity.pdbx_description
1 polymer ?
#
loop_
_entity_poly.entity_id
_entity_poly.type
_entity_poly.pdbx_seq_one_letter_code
_entity_poly.pdbx_strand_id
1 'polypeptide(L)'
;MLRSVLYLGLLTAAPAFAQSAAQEARFADAMRAMEAQTFTFYTTVDPRFEQLLTPVADNPAYRESQRCVLARIEDEGGSEMLEEYIAAMEVQGDTEITSLIDLAANLPDVMISDLIFAASTECGPMSFTTDQMATSEFTELMADPAIMQGLMGE
;
A
#
# COMPACT_ATOMS: atom_id res chain seq x y z
N MET A 1 9.81 -32.32 54.33
CA MET A 1 9.51 -30.88 54.17
C MET A 1 9.87 -30.49 52.74
N LEU A 2 8.93 -29.79 52.10
CA LEU A 2 8.88 -29.24 50.74
C LEU A 2 10.17 -29.24 49.88
N ARG A 3 10.00 -29.66 48.62
CA ARG A 3 10.52 -28.86 47.50
C ARG A 3 9.64 -29.03 46.26
N SER A 4 8.69 -28.11 46.14
CA SER A 4 7.86 -27.88 44.97
C SER A 4 8.75 -27.56 43.76
N VAL A 5 8.72 -28.40 42.74
CA VAL A 5 9.31 -28.05 41.43
C VAL A 5 8.20 -27.40 40.61
N LEU A 6 8.18 -26.07 40.65
CA LEU A 6 7.41 -25.23 39.75
C LEU A 6 7.97 -25.42 38.33
N TYR A 7 7.33 -26.27 37.54
CA TYR A 7 7.46 -26.22 36.08
C TYR A 7 6.68 -25.00 35.56
N LEU A 8 7.25 -23.81 35.75
CA LEU A 8 6.98 -22.69 34.84
C LEU A 8 7.76 -22.97 33.56
N GLY A 9 7.23 -23.89 32.77
CA GLY A 9 7.56 -23.95 31.35
C GLY A 9 7.02 -22.66 30.75
N LEU A 10 7.90 -21.68 30.60
CA LEU A 10 7.67 -20.49 29.80
C LEU A 10 7.06 -20.94 28.47
N LEU A 11 5.78 -20.64 28.29
CA LEU A 11 5.23 -20.32 26.99
C LEU A 11 6.16 -19.25 26.42
N THR A 12 7.11 -19.67 25.59
CA THR A 12 7.83 -18.80 24.69
C THR A 12 6.78 -18.28 23.72
N ALA A 13 6.06 -17.23 24.13
CA ALA A 13 5.50 -16.28 23.20
C ALA A 13 6.71 -15.81 22.39
N ALA A 14 6.85 -16.35 21.18
CA ALA A 14 7.72 -15.75 20.18
C ALA A 14 7.32 -14.26 20.10
N PRO A 15 8.27 -13.33 20.04
CA PRO A 15 7.91 -11.93 19.87
C PRO A 15 7.28 -11.80 18.48
N ALA A 16 5.96 -11.76 18.42
CA ALA A 16 5.16 -11.53 17.21
C ALA A 16 5.20 -10.05 16.78
N PHE A 17 6.32 -9.36 16.98
CA PHE A 17 6.51 -7.96 16.63
C PHE A 17 7.99 -7.70 16.43
N ALA A 18 8.44 -7.71 15.17
CA ALA A 18 9.65 -6.97 14.83
C ALA A 18 9.59 -6.31 13.46
N GLN A 19 8.39 -6.03 12.91
CA GLN A 19 8.25 -4.89 12.03
C GLN A 19 8.83 -3.67 12.74
N SER A 20 9.98 -3.23 12.25
CA SER A 20 10.73 -2.14 12.85
C SER A 20 10.06 -0.81 12.50
N ALA A 21 10.12 0.16 13.41
CA ALA A 21 9.69 1.53 13.11
C ALA A 21 10.36 2.09 11.84
N ALA A 22 11.56 1.60 11.50
CA ALA A 22 12.26 1.94 10.26
C ALA A 22 11.58 1.37 9.01
N GLN A 23 11.15 0.11 9.03
CA GLN A 23 10.39 -0.51 7.95
C GLN A 23 9.04 0.17 7.74
N GLU A 24 8.31 0.48 8.82
CA GLU A 24 7.03 1.22 8.69
C GLU A 24 7.25 2.60 8.06
N ALA A 25 8.29 3.32 8.48
CA ALA A 25 8.60 4.65 7.97
C ALA A 25 8.96 4.61 6.47
N ARG A 26 9.83 3.68 6.07
CA ARG A 26 10.21 3.46 4.66
C ARG A 26 8.99 3.19 3.79
N PHE A 27 8.15 2.24 4.21
CA PHE A 27 6.94 1.92 3.48
C PHE A 27 5.97 3.10 3.41
N ALA A 28 5.76 3.83 4.51
CA ALA A 28 4.89 5.01 4.52
C ALA A 28 5.41 6.12 3.60
N ASP A 29 6.72 6.32 3.52
CA ASP A 29 7.34 7.29 2.63
C ASP A 29 7.20 6.87 1.16
N ALA A 30 7.43 5.59 0.84
CA ALA A 30 7.19 5.04 -0.49
C ALA A 30 5.72 5.21 -0.94
N MET A 31 4.77 4.92 -0.04
CA MET A 31 3.34 5.12 -0.32
C MET A 31 2.97 6.59 -0.56
N ARG A 32 3.57 7.52 0.21
CA ARG A 32 3.37 8.95 0.01
C ARG A 32 3.96 9.41 -1.33
N ALA A 33 5.12 8.90 -1.70
CA ALA A 33 5.75 9.20 -2.98
C ALA A 33 4.87 8.71 -4.14
N MET A 34 4.41 7.46 -4.10
CA MET A 34 3.51 6.89 -5.10
C MET A 34 2.18 7.67 -5.20
N GLU A 35 1.59 8.07 -4.07
CA GLU A 35 0.39 8.92 -4.06
C GLU A 35 0.65 10.28 -4.73
N ALA A 36 1.74 10.95 -4.38
CA ALA A 36 2.10 12.25 -4.95
C ALA A 36 2.32 12.17 -6.46
N GLN A 37 2.98 11.11 -6.94
CA GLN A 37 3.17 10.85 -8.37
C GLN A 37 1.85 10.59 -9.08
N THR A 38 0.99 9.75 -8.49
CA THR A 38 -0.34 9.46 -9.04
C THR A 38 -1.16 10.75 -9.16
N PHE A 39 -1.14 11.61 -8.14
CA PHE A 39 -1.87 12.87 -8.16
C PHE A 39 -1.32 13.83 -9.22
N THR A 40 0.02 13.92 -9.33
CA THR A 40 0.68 14.72 -10.38
C THR A 40 0.29 14.25 -11.77
N PHE A 41 0.25 12.94 -12.00
CA PHE A 41 -0.17 12.37 -13.27
C PHE A 41 -1.62 12.74 -13.62
N TYR A 42 -2.58 12.46 -12.74
CA TYR A 42 -3.99 12.79 -12.97
C TYR A 42 -4.18 14.30 -13.24
N THR A 43 -3.57 15.16 -12.44
CA THR A 43 -3.70 16.63 -12.59
C THR A 43 -3.01 17.17 -13.84
N THR A 44 -1.98 16.47 -14.35
CA THR A 44 -1.35 16.81 -15.64
C THR A 44 -2.27 16.49 -16.81
N VAL A 45 -3.06 15.41 -16.72
CA VAL A 45 -4.04 15.05 -17.74
C VAL A 45 -5.25 16.00 -17.71
N ASP A 46 -5.84 16.24 -16.54
CA ASP A 46 -6.91 17.24 -16.38
C ASP A 46 -6.84 17.92 -15.00
N PRO A 47 -6.74 19.26 -14.92
CA PRO A 47 -6.61 19.97 -13.65
C PRO A 47 -7.85 19.83 -12.74
N ARG A 48 -9.01 19.41 -13.27
CA ARG A 48 -10.21 19.16 -12.44
C ARG A 48 -9.99 18.02 -11.44
N PHE A 49 -9.05 17.11 -11.67
CA PHE A 49 -8.71 16.07 -10.70
C PHE A 49 -8.16 16.63 -9.36
N GLU A 50 -7.57 17.83 -9.34
CA GLU A 50 -6.97 18.41 -8.12
C GLU A 50 -7.97 18.52 -6.96
N GLN A 51 -9.24 18.81 -7.27
CA GLN A 51 -10.30 18.95 -6.26
C GLN A 51 -10.96 17.62 -5.89
N LEU A 52 -10.71 16.56 -6.67
CA LEU A 52 -11.34 15.26 -6.52
C LEU A 52 -10.43 14.26 -5.81
N LEU A 53 -9.12 14.45 -5.92
CA LEU A 53 -8.12 13.59 -5.30
C LEU A 53 -7.85 14.05 -3.85
N THR A 54 -8.14 13.16 -2.90
CA THR A 54 -7.92 13.42 -1.47
C THR A 54 -6.73 12.60 -0.98
N PRO A 55 -5.64 13.21 -0.49
CA PRO A 55 -4.52 12.47 0.07
C PRO A 55 -4.96 11.64 1.28
N VAL A 56 -4.53 10.38 1.33
CA VAL A 56 -4.86 9.44 2.40
C VAL A 56 -3.64 9.00 3.20
N ALA A 57 -2.41 9.27 2.72
CA ALA A 57 -1.17 8.79 3.34
C ALA A 57 -1.03 9.16 4.84
N ASP A 58 -1.58 10.30 5.25
CA ASP A 58 -1.54 10.76 6.65
C ASP A 58 -2.80 10.40 7.46
N ASN A 59 -3.79 9.73 6.85
CA ASN A 59 -4.99 9.28 7.54
C ASN A 59 -4.65 8.12 8.51
N PRO A 60 -4.98 8.22 9.82
CA PRO A 60 -4.65 7.17 10.79
C PRO A 60 -5.22 5.79 10.46
N ALA A 61 -6.43 5.71 9.87
CA ALA A 61 -7.04 4.44 9.50
C ALA A 61 -6.32 3.80 8.30
N TYR A 62 -5.88 4.60 7.34
CA TYR A 62 -5.06 4.13 6.23
C TYR A 62 -3.68 3.67 6.70
N ARG A 63 -3.05 4.39 7.62
CA ARG A 63 -1.78 3.96 8.21
C ARG A 63 -1.92 2.66 9.00
N GLU A 64 -3.07 2.44 9.64
CA GLU A 64 -3.35 1.18 10.32
C GLU A 64 -3.53 0.01 9.35
N SER A 65 -4.21 0.21 8.22
CA SER A 65 -4.35 -0.84 7.20
C SER A 65 -3.00 -1.19 6.56
N GLN A 66 -2.12 -0.20 6.36
CA GLN A 66 -0.75 -0.43 5.91
C GLN A 66 0.06 -1.27 6.90
N ARG A 67 -0.03 -0.97 8.22
CA ARG A 67 0.62 -1.78 9.25
C ARG A 67 0.10 -3.21 9.27
N CYS A 68 -1.21 -3.40 9.12
CA CYS A 68 -1.82 -4.72 9.00
C CYS A 68 -1.23 -5.52 7.83
N VAL A 69 -1.07 -4.89 6.65
CA VAL A 69 -0.48 -5.56 5.48
C VAL A 69 0.96 -5.99 5.77
N LEU A 70 1.79 -5.10 6.29
CA LEU A 70 3.19 -5.42 6.59
C LEU A 70 3.32 -6.53 7.64
N ALA A 71 2.48 -6.53 8.67
CA ALA A 71 2.44 -7.60 9.67
C ALA A 71 2.03 -8.95 9.07
N ARG A 72 1.04 -8.98 8.16
CA ARG A 72 0.64 -10.20 7.44
C ARG A 72 1.77 -10.75 6.58
N ILE A 73 2.48 -9.88 5.87
CA ILE A 73 3.61 -10.27 5.03
C ILE A 73 4.74 -10.84 5.89
N GLU A 74 5.04 -10.21 7.02
CA GLU A 74 6.06 -10.71 7.95
C GLU A 74 5.69 -12.09 8.53
N ASP A 75 4.43 -12.27 8.95
CA ASP A 75 3.95 -13.50 9.59
C ASP A 75 3.93 -14.69 8.63
N GLU A 76 3.50 -14.49 7.39
CA GLU A 76 3.32 -15.59 6.42
C GLU A 76 4.47 -15.72 5.41
N GLY A 77 5.02 -14.60 4.95
CA GLY A 77 6.10 -14.55 3.96
C GLY A 77 7.50 -14.48 4.58
N GLY A 78 7.60 -14.12 5.85
CA GLY A 78 8.86 -13.93 6.55
C GLY A 78 9.50 -12.56 6.28
N SER A 79 10.57 -12.26 7.04
CA SER A 79 11.23 -10.95 7.02
C SER A 79 11.91 -10.62 5.68
N GLU A 80 12.37 -11.63 4.93
CA GLU A 80 12.99 -11.42 3.62
C GLU A 80 11.97 -10.93 2.59
N MET A 81 10.79 -11.56 2.54
CA MET A 81 9.71 -11.13 1.65
C MET A 81 9.16 -9.75 2.04
N LEU A 82 9.09 -9.45 3.33
CA LEU A 82 8.73 -8.10 3.80
C LEU A 82 9.69 -7.03 3.27
N GLU A 83 11.00 -7.27 3.38
CA GLU A 83 12.00 -6.35 2.85
C GLU A 83 11.93 -6.21 1.33
N GLU A 84 11.75 -7.32 0.60
CA GLU A 84 11.57 -7.30 -0.85
C GLU A 84 10.33 -6.49 -1.25
N TYR A 85 9.22 -6.67 -0.53
CA TYR A 85 8.00 -5.90 -0.76
C TYR A 85 8.19 -4.41 -0.49
N ILE A 86 8.83 -4.03 0.62
CA ILE A 86 9.11 -2.61 0.91
C ILE A 86 10.03 -2.01 -0.17
N ALA A 87 11.07 -2.73 -0.59
CA ALA A 87 11.97 -2.26 -1.65
C ALA A 87 11.25 -2.11 -3.00
N ALA A 88 10.36 -3.05 -3.34
CA ALA A 88 9.52 -2.95 -4.54
C ALA A 88 8.63 -1.70 -4.52
N MET A 89 8.05 -1.39 -3.36
CA MET A 89 7.23 -0.20 -3.16
C MET A 89 8.02 1.09 -3.22
N GLU A 90 9.25 1.11 -2.70
CA GLU A 90 10.18 2.24 -2.85
C GLU A 90 10.47 2.51 -4.33
N VAL A 91 10.76 1.48 -5.13
CA VAL A 91 10.97 1.61 -6.58
C VAL A 91 9.72 2.15 -7.28
N GLN A 92 8.54 1.65 -6.95
CA GLN A 92 7.29 2.16 -7.51
C GLN A 92 7.04 3.62 -7.10
N GLY A 93 7.31 3.96 -5.84
CA GLY A 93 7.23 5.31 -5.31
C GLY A 93 8.19 6.30 -5.96
N ASP A 94 9.26 5.82 -6.63
CA ASP A 94 10.24 6.61 -7.38
C ASP A 94 10.02 6.58 -8.91
N THR A 95 9.10 5.76 -9.41
CA THR A 95 8.87 5.58 -10.85
C THR A 95 7.81 6.56 -11.37
N GLU A 96 8.17 7.36 -12.39
CA GLU A 96 7.25 8.28 -13.04
C GLU A 96 6.05 7.56 -13.66
N ILE A 97 4.84 8.00 -13.30
CA ILE A 97 3.60 7.49 -13.87
C ILE A 97 3.22 8.35 -15.08
N THR A 98 3.33 7.76 -16.28
CA THR A 98 2.98 8.43 -17.54
C THR A 98 1.68 7.94 -18.14
N SER A 99 1.15 6.81 -17.67
CA SER A 99 -0.13 6.24 -18.07
C SER A 99 -0.69 5.30 -17.00
N LEU A 100 -1.99 5.01 -17.07
CA LEU A 100 -2.61 3.94 -16.27
C LEU A 100 -2.09 2.54 -16.64
N ILE A 101 -1.53 2.37 -17.84
CA ILE A 101 -0.89 1.11 -18.23
C ILE A 101 0.40 0.91 -17.44
N ASP A 102 1.20 1.97 -17.25
CA ASP A 102 2.48 1.90 -16.55
C ASP A 102 2.32 1.46 -15.10
N LEU A 103 1.21 1.85 -14.46
CA LEU A 103 0.85 1.42 -13.10
C LEU A 103 0.69 -0.10 -12.95
N ALA A 104 0.40 -0.82 -14.04
CA ALA A 104 0.17 -2.27 -14.02
C ALA A 104 1.22 -3.08 -14.77
N ALA A 105 1.89 -2.50 -15.77
CA ALA A 105 2.72 -3.23 -16.72
C ALA A 105 4.06 -3.71 -16.14
N ASN A 106 4.57 -3.06 -15.08
CA ASN A 106 5.91 -3.30 -14.55
C ASN A 106 5.94 -3.54 -13.03
N LEU A 107 4.89 -4.13 -12.48
CA LEU A 107 4.85 -4.46 -11.06
C LEU A 107 5.83 -5.60 -10.76
N PRO A 108 6.73 -5.45 -9.76
CA PRO A 108 7.58 -6.54 -9.28
C PRO A 108 6.78 -7.77 -8.86
N ASP A 109 7.33 -8.96 -9.09
CA ASP A 109 6.66 -10.24 -8.81
C ASP A 109 6.15 -10.35 -7.36
N VAL A 110 6.90 -9.81 -6.40
CA VAL A 110 6.49 -9.77 -4.98
C VAL A 110 5.14 -9.05 -4.79
N MET A 111 4.89 -7.97 -5.53
CA MET A 111 3.69 -7.14 -5.42
C MET A 111 2.44 -7.79 -6.00
N ILE A 112 2.61 -8.73 -6.93
CA ILE A 112 1.50 -9.48 -7.58
C ILE A 112 1.32 -10.87 -6.97
N SER A 113 2.00 -11.19 -5.87
CA SER A 113 1.85 -12.48 -5.21
C SER A 113 0.49 -12.65 -4.53
N ASP A 114 0.02 -13.89 -4.44
CA ASP A 114 -1.24 -14.24 -3.78
C ASP A 114 -1.29 -13.77 -2.32
N LEU A 115 -0.14 -13.75 -1.64
CA LEU A 115 -0.03 -13.27 -0.26
C LEU A 115 -0.30 -11.75 -0.17
N ILE A 116 0.32 -10.94 -1.04
CA ILE A 116 0.08 -9.49 -1.06
C ILE A 116 -1.38 -9.20 -1.40
N PHE A 117 -1.95 -9.94 -2.35
CA PHE A 117 -3.35 -9.80 -2.72
C PHE A 117 -4.31 -10.13 -1.56
N ALA A 118 -4.07 -11.25 -0.87
CA ALA A 118 -4.85 -11.66 0.30
C ALA A 118 -4.72 -10.63 1.44
N ALA A 119 -3.50 -10.24 1.80
CA ALA A 119 -3.23 -9.24 2.83
C ALA A 119 -3.92 -7.89 2.52
N SER A 120 -3.85 -7.43 1.28
CA SER A 120 -4.49 -6.18 0.84
C SER A 120 -6.01 -6.24 0.86
N THR A 121 -6.59 -7.41 0.58
CA THR A 121 -8.04 -7.60 0.63
C THR A 121 -8.54 -7.61 2.08
N GLU A 122 -7.82 -8.27 2.98
CA GLU A 122 -8.23 -8.41 4.38
C GLU A 122 -7.98 -7.14 5.21
N CYS A 123 -6.84 -6.48 5.00
CA CYS A 123 -6.48 -5.27 5.73
C CYS A 123 -7.16 -4.01 5.17
N GLY A 124 -7.73 -4.08 3.95
CA GLY A 124 -8.53 -3.02 3.35
C GLY A 124 -7.85 -1.72 2.90
N PRO A 125 -6.52 -1.61 2.65
CA PRO A 125 -5.96 -0.37 2.09
C PRO A 125 -6.56 0.01 0.74
N MET A 126 -6.90 -0.98 -0.11
CA MET A 126 -7.51 -0.74 -1.43
C MET A 126 -8.95 -0.22 -1.35
N SER A 127 -9.76 -0.75 -0.43
CA SER A 127 -11.13 -0.24 -0.23
C SER A 127 -11.09 1.20 0.27
N PHE A 128 -10.13 1.54 1.13
CA PHE A 128 -9.99 2.89 1.66
C PHE A 128 -9.72 3.93 0.56
N THR A 129 -8.77 3.66 -0.35
CA THR A 129 -8.46 4.57 -1.46
C THR A 129 -9.58 4.64 -2.48
N THR A 130 -10.19 3.49 -2.80
CA THR A 130 -11.29 3.42 -3.76
C THR A 130 -12.51 4.19 -3.28
N ASP A 131 -12.90 4.05 -2.01
CA ASP A 131 -14.05 4.76 -1.44
C ASP A 131 -13.87 6.29 -1.50
N GLN A 132 -12.63 6.77 -1.38
CA GLN A 132 -12.30 8.20 -1.47
C GLN A 132 -12.35 8.73 -2.91
N MET A 133 -12.10 7.88 -3.89
CA MET A 133 -12.16 8.22 -5.32
C MET A 133 -13.53 7.95 -5.95
N ALA A 134 -14.41 7.18 -5.29
CA ALA A 134 -15.72 6.78 -5.79
C ALA A 134 -16.78 7.89 -5.70
N THR A 135 -16.42 9.12 -6.11
CA THR A 135 -17.37 10.22 -6.26
C THR A 135 -18.00 10.20 -7.64
N SER A 136 -19.22 10.74 -7.74
CA SER A 136 -19.91 10.93 -9.04
C SER A 136 -19.05 11.75 -10.00
N GLU A 137 -18.44 12.80 -9.49
CA GLU A 137 -17.63 13.77 -10.22
C GLU A 137 -16.35 13.14 -10.77
N PHE A 138 -15.70 12.28 -9.98
CA PHE A 138 -14.55 11.50 -10.46
C PHE A 138 -14.97 10.53 -11.57
N THR A 139 -16.10 9.84 -11.39
CA THR A 139 -16.63 8.90 -12.39
C THR A 139 -17.02 9.59 -13.69
N GLU A 140 -17.61 10.78 -13.60
CA GLU A 140 -17.95 11.61 -14.77
C GLU A 140 -16.70 12.05 -15.54
N LEU A 141 -15.64 12.44 -14.82
CA LEU A 141 -14.35 12.78 -15.45
C LEU A 141 -13.75 11.57 -16.17
N MET A 142 -13.76 10.40 -15.52
CA MET A 142 -13.29 9.14 -16.09
C MET A 142 -14.16 8.64 -17.26
N ALA A 143 -15.37 9.14 -17.43
CA ALA A 143 -16.23 8.81 -18.57
C ALA A 143 -15.95 9.69 -19.80
N ASP A 144 -15.18 10.78 -19.66
CA ASP A 144 -14.78 11.63 -20.78
C ASP A 144 -13.72 10.92 -21.65
N PRO A 145 -14.01 10.64 -22.94
CA PRO A 145 -13.07 9.93 -23.81
C PRO A 145 -11.73 10.63 -23.98
N ALA A 146 -11.68 11.97 -23.94
CA ALA A 146 -10.44 12.72 -24.09
C ALA A 146 -9.55 12.58 -22.84
N ILE A 147 -10.17 12.57 -21.66
CA ILE A 147 -9.46 12.30 -20.41
C ILE A 147 -8.96 10.87 -20.39
N MET A 148 -9.81 9.90 -20.75
CA MET A 148 -9.39 8.51 -20.77
C MET A 148 -8.25 8.26 -21.75
N GLN A 149 -8.26 8.88 -22.94
CA GLN A 149 -7.12 8.79 -23.86
C GLN A 149 -5.83 9.34 -23.23
N GLY A 150 -5.89 10.54 -22.63
CA GLY A 150 -4.74 11.11 -21.92
C GLY A 150 -4.25 10.22 -20.76
N LEU A 151 -5.16 9.61 -20.00
CA LEU A 151 -4.83 8.68 -18.93
C LEU A 151 -4.22 7.36 -19.45
N MET A 152 -4.54 6.95 -20.67
CA MET A 152 -3.94 5.78 -21.32
C MET A 152 -2.62 6.10 -22.02
N GLY A 153 -2.18 7.35 -22.00
CA GLY A 153 -0.94 7.81 -22.63
C GLY A 153 -1.07 8.08 -24.15
N GLU A 154 -2.29 8.34 -24.63
CA GLU A 154 -2.62 8.59 -26.04
C GLU A 154 -2.82 10.08 -26.38
#